data_AF-A0A7S4EYN0-F1
#
_entry.id   AF-A0A7S4EYN0-F1
#
_cell.length_a   1.000
_cell.length_b   1.000
_cell.length_c   1.000
_cell.angle_alpha   90.00
_cell.angle_beta   90.00
_cell.angle_gamma   90.00
#
_symmetry.space_group_name_H-M   'P 1'
#
loop_
_entity.id
_entity.type
_entity.pdbx_description
1 polymer ?
#
loop_
_entity_poly.entity_id
_entity_poly.type
_entity_poly.pdbx_seq_one_letter_code
_entity_poly.pdbx_strand_id
1 'polypeptide(L)'
;GKLQDAMPADSPSVVASTLRAELGPDWKDFIRLHPGPPLGSATIAQVHRATLGVRDETGCIRWMEGVVKVQHAHVASCLAVDVAASSFLALLVSRLMPQLFPEFRGIVRDLASLTLAELDFTAEAQNQIAARTSLLGSRLSSRVFVPKVLTDFVTRRVLAMEFVDGIKITDLADVNATTTPNTNNPSATPSSSLPPLRDIVETLVDAFSQMMVGDVFNCDPHPGNLLVEKSSGRLCLLDWGQARMPSNEERLGYA
;
A
#
# COMPACT_ATOMS: atom_id res chain seq x y z
N GLY A 1 11.12 11.13 -13.24
CA GLY A 1 12.09 11.09 -12.13
C GLY A 1 11.98 12.39 -11.35
N LYS A 2 11.88 12.31 -10.01
CA LYS A 2 11.71 13.42 -9.04
C LYS A 2 10.32 14.10 -8.95
N LEU A 3 9.24 13.32 -9.00
CA LEU A 3 7.88 13.77 -8.60
C LEU A 3 7.18 12.75 -7.67
N GLN A 4 7.97 11.89 -7.03
CA GLN A 4 7.57 11.10 -5.87
C GLN A 4 8.24 11.76 -4.67
N ASP A 5 7.83 12.98 -4.30
CA ASP A 5 8.34 13.62 -3.08
C ASP A 5 7.79 12.84 -1.88
N ALA A 6 8.62 11.96 -1.33
CA ALA A 6 8.39 11.33 -0.04
C ALA A 6 8.30 12.45 1.01
N MET A 7 7.16 12.56 1.70
CA MET A 7 7.05 13.45 2.84
C MET A 7 8.16 13.12 3.84
N PRO A 8 8.87 14.12 4.42
CA PRO A 8 9.87 13.85 5.44
C PRO A 8 9.31 12.98 6.56
N ALA A 9 10.08 11.97 6.95
CA ALA A 9 9.65 11.06 7.98
C ALA A 9 9.47 11.78 9.33
N ASP A 10 8.37 11.51 10.02
CA ASP A 10 8.15 11.95 11.39
C ASP A 10 9.19 11.29 12.32
N SER A 11 9.66 12.07 13.30
CA SER A 11 10.62 11.56 14.28
C SER A 11 10.06 10.36 15.07
N PRO A 12 10.92 9.47 15.60
CA PRO A 12 10.47 8.33 16.40
C PRO A 12 9.57 8.71 17.59
N SER A 13 9.79 9.89 18.18
CA SER A 13 8.97 10.41 19.28
C SER A 13 7.54 10.75 18.85
N VAL A 14 7.39 11.29 17.63
CA VAL A 14 6.09 11.63 17.03
C VAL A 14 5.34 10.35 16.67
N VAL A 15 6.03 9.37 16.06
CA VAL A 15 5.47 8.03 15.78
C VAL A 15 4.97 7.37 17.05
N ALA A 16 5.80 7.34 18.09
CA ALA A 16 5.42 6.75 19.38
C ALA A 16 4.23 7.47 20.04
N SER A 17 4.05 8.76 19.75
CA SER A 17 2.90 9.54 20.24
C SER A 17 1.63 9.19 19.46
N THR A 18 1.70 9.05 18.14
CA THR A 18 0.57 8.58 17.32
C THR A 18 0.15 7.16 17.70
N LEU A 19 1.11 6.23 17.84
CA LEU A 19 0.83 4.87 18.28
C LEU A 19 0.17 4.83 19.66
N ARG A 20 0.63 5.65 20.61
CA ARG A 20 0.01 5.77 21.92
C ARG A 20 -1.43 6.30 21.86
N ALA A 21 -1.67 7.30 21.00
CA ALA A 21 -2.99 7.89 20.86
C ALA A 21 -4.01 6.90 20.29
N GLU A 22 -3.59 6.07 19.33
CA GLU A 22 -4.48 5.14 18.62
C GLU A 22 -4.61 3.77 19.31
N LEU A 23 -3.52 3.24 19.88
CA LEU A 23 -3.47 1.89 20.45
C LEU A 23 -3.43 1.89 22.00
N GLY A 24 -3.43 3.07 22.62
CA GLY A 24 -3.40 3.21 24.08
C GLY A 24 -1.99 3.25 24.69
N PRO A 25 -1.87 3.46 26.02
CA PRO A 25 -0.59 3.64 26.71
C PRO A 25 0.33 2.41 26.64
N ASP A 26 -0.25 1.22 26.57
CA ASP A 26 0.44 -0.07 26.67
C ASP A 26 0.81 -0.68 25.31
N TRP A 27 0.72 0.11 24.22
CA TRP A 27 0.99 -0.36 22.85
C TRP A 27 2.36 -1.04 22.69
N LYS A 28 3.35 -0.63 23.50
CA LYS A 28 4.72 -1.19 23.50
C LYS A 28 4.79 -2.63 23.98
N ASP A 29 3.78 -3.11 24.69
CA ASP A 29 3.70 -4.51 25.13
C ASP A 29 3.46 -5.46 23.96
N PHE A 30 2.94 -4.93 22.84
CA PHE A 30 2.58 -5.70 21.65
C PHE A 30 3.32 -5.26 20.38
N ILE A 31 3.92 -4.06 20.34
CA ILE A 31 4.65 -3.58 19.16
C ILE A 31 6.06 -3.16 19.53
N ARG A 32 7.03 -3.77 18.87
CA ARG A 32 8.46 -3.41 18.96
C ARG A 32 8.93 -2.92 17.61
N LEU A 33 8.97 -1.60 17.43
CA LEU A 33 9.54 -1.00 16.23
C LEU A 33 11.04 -1.31 16.14
N HIS A 34 11.51 -1.70 14.96
CA HIS A 34 12.94 -1.94 14.74
C HIS A 34 13.69 -0.60 14.70
N PRO A 35 14.92 -0.54 15.23
CA PRO A 35 15.72 0.67 15.17
C PRO A 35 16.13 0.96 13.71
N GLY A 36 16.00 2.21 13.28
CA GLY A 36 16.41 2.64 11.94
C GLY A 36 15.42 3.63 11.31
N PRO A 37 15.69 4.07 10.07
CA PRO A 37 14.73 4.83 9.29
C PRO A 37 13.51 3.97 8.93
N PRO A 38 12.35 4.59 8.61
CA PRO A 38 11.22 3.85 8.07
C PRO A 38 11.59 3.14 6.76
N LEU A 39 10.91 2.02 6.47
CA LEU A 39 11.02 1.29 5.20
C LEU A 39 10.60 2.15 4.00
N GLY A 40 9.70 3.09 4.23
CA GLY A 40 9.25 4.07 3.25
C GLY A 40 8.43 5.17 3.92
N SER A 41 8.39 6.33 3.27
CA SER A 41 7.58 7.49 3.68
C SER A 41 6.83 7.97 2.45
N ALA A 42 5.51 7.96 2.52
CA ALA A 42 4.59 8.41 1.47
C ALA A 42 3.87 9.69 1.92
N THR A 43 2.98 10.22 1.09
CA THR A 43 2.29 11.50 1.35
C THR A 43 1.56 11.52 2.69
N ILE A 44 0.87 10.43 3.07
CA ILE A 44 0.01 10.39 4.26
C ILE A 44 0.62 9.65 5.44
N ALA A 45 1.62 8.80 5.21
CA ALA A 45 2.11 7.89 6.22
C ALA A 45 3.51 7.35 5.93
N GLN A 46 4.12 6.82 6.97
CA GLN A 46 5.39 6.13 6.93
C GLN A 46 5.27 4.71 7.46
N VAL A 47 6.06 3.81 6.90
CA VAL A 47 6.02 2.38 7.19
C VAL A 47 7.25 1.98 7.98
N HIS A 48 7.03 1.33 9.12
CA HIS A 48 8.10 0.87 10.02
C HIS A 48 8.13 -0.64 10.07
N ARG A 49 9.33 -1.22 10.05
CA ARG A 49 9.50 -2.64 10.40
C ARG A 49 9.30 -2.81 11.90
N ALA A 50 8.62 -3.88 12.30
CA ALA A 50 8.33 -4.16 13.70
C ALA A 50 8.27 -5.65 13.97
N THR A 51 8.41 -6.00 15.24
CA THR A 51 7.96 -7.29 15.76
C THR A 51 6.64 -7.06 16.50
N LEU A 52 5.62 -7.82 16.15
CA LEU A 52 4.23 -7.64 16.60
C LEU A 52 3.77 -8.86 17.41
N GLY A 53 3.22 -8.62 18.59
CA GLY A 53 2.72 -9.62 19.53
C GLY A 53 1.22 -9.76 19.43
N VAL A 54 0.74 -10.73 18.68
CA VAL A 54 -0.70 -11.01 18.49
C VAL A 54 -1.18 -11.97 19.57
N ARG A 55 -2.36 -11.72 20.15
CA ARG A 55 -2.96 -12.66 21.11
C ARG A 55 -3.67 -13.78 20.35
N ASP A 56 -3.37 -15.02 20.68
CA ASP A 56 -4.17 -16.15 20.21
C ASP A 56 -5.43 -16.34 21.07
N GLU A 57 -6.30 -17.28 20.65
CA GLU A 57 -7.57 -17.58 21.32
C GLU A 57 -7.42 -18.00 22.79
N THR A 58 -6.22 -18.45 23.19
CA THR A 58 -5.91 -18.82 24.57
C THR A 58 -5.42 -17.64 25.42
N GLY A 59 -5.25 -16.47 24.81
CA GLY A 59 -4.70 -15.27 25.43
C GLY A 59 -3.17 -15.20 25.43
N CYS A 60 -2.49 -16.20 24.86
CA CYS A 60 -1.02 -16.21 24.74
C CYS A 60 -0.57 -15.25 23.64
N ILE A 61 0.52 -14.53 23.88
CA ILE A 61 1.10 -13.61 22.89
C ILE A 61 2.07 -14.39 21.99
N ARG A 62 1.82 -14.37 20.69
CA ARG A 62 2.74 -14.87 19.66
C ARG A 62 3.39 -13.69 18.96
N TRP A 63 4.71 -13.66 18.99
CA TRP A 63 5.51 -12.63 18.32
C TRP A 63 5.81 -13.03 16.88
N MET A 64 5.63 -12.10 15.96
CA MET A 64 5.93 -12.28 14.54
C MET A 64 6.52 -11.01 13.94
N GLU A 65 7.23 -11.17 12.82
CA GLU A 65 7.72 -10.03 12.04
C GLU A 65 6.58 -9.39 11.26
N GLY A 66 6.54 -8.06 11.29
CA GLY A 66 5.47 -7.28 10.69
C GLY A 66 5.94 -5.90 10.26
N VAL A 67 5.01 -5.16 9.66
CA VAL A 67 5.16 -3.73 9.39
C VAL A 67 4.02 -2.97 10.04
N VAL A 68 4.30 -1.73 10.43
CA VAL A 68 3.33 -0.80 10.97
C VAL A 68 3.37 0.47 10.12
N LYS A 69 2.28 0.72 9.37
CA LYS A 69 2.02 1.97 8.66
C LYS A 69 1.41 2.94 9.66
N VAL A 70 2.04 4.09 9.85
CA VAL A 70 1.61 5.13 10.80
C VAL A 70 1.42 6.43 10.03
N GLN A 71 0.22 7.01 10.11
CA GLN A 71 -0.02 8.31 9.49
C GLN A 71 0.83 9.40 10.10
N HIS A 72 1.25 10.33 9.24
CA HIS A 72 1.97 11.52 9.71
C HIS A 72 1.09 12.33 10.66
N ALA A 73 1.69 12.88 11.72
CA ALA A 73 0.93 13.45 12.84
C ALA A 73 -0.02 14.59 12.43
N HIS A 74 0.39 15.41 11.45
CA HIS A 74 -0.31 16.63 11.03
C HIS A 74 -0.95 16.52 9.63
N VAL A 75 -0.94 15.33 9.02
CA VAL A 75 -1.34 15.20 7.61
C VAL A 75 -2.81 15.51 7.39
N ALA A 76 -3.69 15.09 8.29
CA ALA A 76 -5.12 15.37 8.20
C ALA A 76 -5.42 16.88 8.20
N SER A 77 -4.72 17.66 9.03
CA SER A 77 -4.87 19.12 9.07
C SER A 77 -4.31 19.79 7.81
N CYS A 78 -3.17 19.33 7.29
CA CYS A 78 -2.61 19.85 6.04
C CYS A 78 -3.55 19.58 4.87
N LEU A 79 -4.01 18.33 4.71
CA LEU A 79 -4.96 17.95 3.66
C LEU A 79 -6.27 18.73 3.76
N ALA A 80 -6.79 18.97 4.96
CA ALA A 80 -8.01 19.76 5.13
C ALA A 80 -7.86 21.20 4.61
N VAL A 81 -6.70 21.83 4.82
CA VAL A 81 -6.38 23.16 4.28
C VAL A 81 -6.28 23.11 2.76
N ASP A 82 -5.60 22.10 2.21
CA ASP A 82 -5.42 21.96 0.75
C ASP A 82 -6.74 21.69 0.04
N VAL A 83 -7.61 20.87 0.62
CA VAL A 83 -8.97 20.61 0.12
C VAL A 83 -9.81 21.88 0.15
N ALA A 84 -9.74 22.67 1.23
CA ALA A 84 -10.47 23.93 1.34
C ALA A 84 -10.01 24.95 0.29
N ALA A 85 -8.69 25.10 0.11
CA ALA A 85 -8.11 25.99 -0.89
C ALA A 85 -8.48 25.57 -2.32
N SER A 86 -8.36 24.28 -2.63
CA SER A 86 -8.71 23.72 -3.95
C SER A 86 -10.20 23.90 -4.24
N SER A 87 -11.07 23.67 -3.26
CA SER A 87 -12.52 23.86 -3.38
C SER A 87 -12.89 25.32 -3.63
N PHE A 88 -12.20 26.25 -2.97
CA PHE A 88 -12.39 27.69 -3.19
C PHE A 88 -11.95 28.11 -4.60
N LEU A 89 -10.79 27.65 -5.06
CA LEU A 89 -10.32 27.92 -6.42
C LEU A 89 -11.28 27.35 -7.47
N ALA A 90 -11.75 26.12 -7.27
CA ALA A 90 -12.73 25.49 -8.16
C ALA A 90 -14.03 26.31 -8.24
N LEU A 91 -14.51 26.84 -7.11
CA LEU A 91 -15.66 27.74 -7.08
C LEU A 91 -15.42 29.02 -7.89
N LEU A 92 -14.23 29.62 -7.78
CA LEU A 92 -13.87 30.83 -8.50
C LEU A 92 -13.80 30.58 -10.01
N VAL A 93 -13.12 29.51 -10.44
CA VAL A 93 -13.00 29.11 -11.85
C VAL A 93 -14.38 28.84 -12.45
N SER A 94 -15.22 28.06 -11.78
CA SER A 94 -16.58 27.78 -12.27
C SER A 94 -17.47 29.02 -12.35
N ARG A 95 -17.16 30.10 -11.61
CA ARG A 95 -17.88 31.38 -11.73
C ARG A 95 -17.33 32.30 -12.82
N LEU A 96 -16.01 32.38 -12.96
CA LEU A 96 -15.36 33.29 -13.91
C LEU A 96 -15.30 32.72 -15.33
N MET A 97 -15.15 31.39 -15.45
CA MET A 97 -14.93 30.70 -16.72
C MET A 97 -15.81 29.45 -16.87
N PRO A 98 -17.14 29.53 -16.66
CA PRO A 98 -18.03 28.37 -16.67
C PRO A 98 -18.01 27.60 -17.99
N GLN A 99 -17.79 28.28 -19.12
CA GLN A 99 -17.80 27.66 -20.45
C GLN A 99 -16.51 26.91 -20.79
N LEU A 100 -15.39 27.21 -20.12
CA LEU A 100 -14.11 26.55 -20.35
C LEU A 100 -13.94 25.32 -19.47
N PHE A 101 -14.55 25.31 -18.28
CA PHE A 101 -14.35 24.29 -17.25
C PHE A 101 -15.64 23.95 -16.49
N PRO A 102 -16.69 23.44 -17.17
CA PRO A 102 -18.01 23.21 -16.56
C PRO A 102 -17.98 22.19 -15.41
N GLU A 103 -17.23 21.10 -15.57
CA GLU A 103 -17.17 19.99 -14.60
C GLU A 103 -16.07 20.15 -13.54
N PHE A 104 -15.25 21.21 -13.60
CA PHE A 104 -14.04 21.32 -12.78
C PHE A 104 -14.32 21.30 -11.28
N ARG A 105 -15.43 21.89 -10.85
CA ARG A 105 -15.87 21.82 -9.45
C ARG A 105 -16.29 20.42 -9.02
N GLY A 106 -16.89 19.63 -9.91
CA GLY A 106 -17.21 18.22 -9.66
C GLY A 106 -15.92 17.42 -9.47
N ILE A 107 -15.00 17.53 -10.42
CA ILE A 107 -13.70 16.85 -10.40
C ILE A 107 -12.92 17.14 -9.11
N VAL A 108 -12.84 18.42 -8.70
CA VAL A 108 -12.11 18.80 -7.46
C VAL A 108 -12.79 18.23 -6.21
N ARG A 109 -14.12 18.17 -6.18
CA ARG A 109 -14.87 17.58 -5.06
C ARG A 109 -14.62 16.08 -4.96
N ASP A 110 -14.64 15.38 -6.09
CA ASP A 110 -14.41 13.94 -6.14
C ASP A 110 -12.97 13.62 -5.72
N LEU A 111 -12.00 14.37 -6.23
CA LEU A 111 -10.60 14.22 -5.83
C LEU A 111 -10.42 14.47 -4.32
N ALA A 112 -11.01 15.54 -3.78
CA ALA A 112 -10.95 15.83 -2.35
C ALA A 112 -11.55 14.70 -1.51
N SER A 113 -12.67 14.12 -1.97
CA SER A 113 -13.32 12.99 -1.29
C SER A 113 -12.43 11.75 -1.28
N LEU A 114 -11.77 11.44 -2.41
CA LEU A 114 -10.80 10.35 -2.50
C LEU A 114 -9.61 10.57 -1.58
N THR A 115 -9.02 11.77 -1.57
CA THR A 115 -7.87 12.09 -0.71
C THR A 115 -8.21 12.00 0.78
N LEU A 116 -9.40 12.44 1.18
CA LEU A 116 -9.85 12.33 2.57
C LEU A 116 -10.14 10.87 2.96
N ALA A 117 -10.56 10.02 2.01
CA ALA A 117 -10.77 8.61 2.26
C ALA A 117 -9.45 7.87 2.58
N GLU A 118 -8.33 8.30 2.02
CA GLU A 118 -7.00 7.71 2.32
C GLU A 118 -6.57 7.93 3.78
N LEU A 119 -7.18 8.87 4.50
CA LEU A 119 -6.93 9.09 5.92
C LEU A 119 -7.59 8.06 6.84
N ASP A 120 -8.29 7.07 6.29
CA ASP A 120 -8.91 6.01 7.06
C ASP A 120 -8.31 4.63 6.76
N PHE A 121 -7.31 4.25 7.54
CA PHE A 121 -6.67 2.95 7.42
C PHE A 121 -7.56 1.76 7.76
N THR A 122 -8.74 1.97 8.38
CA THR A 122 -9.71 0.89 8.56
C THR A 122 -10.31 0.45 7.22
N ALA A 123 -10.52 1.39 6.30
CA ALA A 123 -11.02 1.09 4.96
C ALA A 123 -9.96 0.35 4.12
N GLU A 124 -8.71 0.82 4.15
CA GLU A 124 -7.57 0.13 3.52
C GLU A 124 -7.43 -1.31 4.04
N ALA A 125 -7.51 -1.50 5.35
CA ALA A 125 -7.45 -2.82 5.97
C ALA A 125 -8.57 -3.77 5.48
N GLN A 126 -9.81 -3.27 5.40
CA GLN A 126 -10.95 -4.04 4.91
C GLN A 126 -10.79 -4.42 3.45
N ASN A 127 -10.36 -3.47 2.61
CA ASN A 127 -10.07 -3.71 1.20
C ASN A 127 -8.98 -4.79 1.04
N GLN A 128 -7.90 -4.69 1.81
CA GLN A 128 -6.80 -5.65 1.79
C GLN A 128 -7.23 -7.06 2.23
N ILE A 129 -8.08 -7.17 3.26
CA ILE A 129 -8.64 -8.45 3.72
C ILE A 129 -9.52 -9.08 2.64
N ALA A 130 -10.40 -8.30 2.01
CA ALA A 130 -11.27 -8.77 0.94
C ALA A 130 -10.46 -9.22 -0.28
N ALA A 131 -9.47 -8.43 -0.69
CA ALA A 131 -8.56 -8.75 -1.78
C ALA A 131 -7.76 -10.03 -1.52
N ARG A 132 -7.20 -10.17 -0.31
CA ARG A 132 -6.47 -11.38 0.10
C ARG A 132 -7.36 -12.61 0.01
N THR A 133 -8.60 -12.50 0.48
CA THR A 133 -9.58 -13.60 0.44
C THR A 133 -9.91 -13.99 -1.01
N SER A 134 -10.16 -13.01 -1.87
CA SER A 134 -10.45 -13.22 -3.29
C SER A 134 -9.29 -13.90 -4.03
N LEU A 135 -8.05 -13.44 -3.80
CA LEU A 135 -6.85 -14.01 -4.42
C LEU A 135 -6.53 -15.42 -3.94
N LEU A 136 -6.74 -15.72 -2.65
CA LEU A 136 -6.57 -17.08 -2.12
C LEU A 136 -7.53 -18.09 -2.75
N GLY A 137 -8.75 -17.65 -3.09
CA GLY A 137 -9.74 -18.46 -3.77
C GLY A 137 -9.49 -18.66 -5.27
N SER A 138 -8.42 -18.09 -5.83
CA SER A 138 -8.23 -18.07 -7.28
C SER A 138 -7.06 -18.90 -7.78
N ARG A 139 -7.04 -19.08 -9.12
CA ARG A 139 -5.93 -19.72 -9.86
C ARG A 139 -4.60 -18.98 -9.72
N LEU A 140 -4.59 -17.75 -9.19
CA LEU A 140 -3.39 -16.92 -9.01
C LEU A 140 -2.76 -17.05 -7.62
N SER A 141 -3.40 -17.76 -6.69
CA SER A 141 -2.90 -17.90 -5.30
C SER A 141 -1.44 -18.41 -5.20
N SER A 142 -0.98 -19.22 -6.17
CA SER A 142 0.40 -19.70 -6.25
C SER A 142 1.40 -18.68 -6.79
N ARG A 143 0.94 -17.61 -7.46
CA ARG A 143 1.78 -16.59 -8.13
C ARG A 143 1.69 -15.21 -7.49
N VAL A 144 0.54 -14.89 -6.88
CA VAL A 144 0.21 -13.56 -6.34
C VAL A 144 -0.30 -13.69 -4.91
N PHE A 145 0.04 -12.72 -4.06
CA PHE A 145 -0.52 -12.63 -2.72
C PHE A 145 -0.64 -11.20 -2.20
N VAL A 146 -1.42 -11.09 -1.13
CA VAL A 146 -1.61 -9.87 -0.35
C VAL A 146 -1.22 -10.18 1.10
N PRO A 147 -0.40 -9.36 1.76
CA PRO A 147 0.00 -9.60 3.15
C PRO A 147 -1.21 -9.67 4.07
N LYS A 148 -1.18 -10.54 5.08
CA LYS A 148 -2.25 -10.58 6.07
C LYS A 148 -2.25 -9.32 6.92
N VAL A 149 -3.42 -8.69 7.04
CA VAL A 149 -3.66 -7.62 8.02
C VAL A 149 -3.72 -8.20 9.43
N LEU A 150 -3.06 -7.52 10.37
CA LEU A 150 -3.11 -7.86 11.79
C LEU A 150 -4.14 -6.94 12.46
N THR A 151 -5.39 -7.41 12.47
CA THR A 151 -6.58 -6.63 12.83
C THR A 151 -6.54 -6.02 14.23
N ASP A 152 -5.81 -6.62 15.16
CA ASP A 152 -5.62 -6.11 16.54
C ASP A 152 -4.87 -4.76 16.57
N PHE A 153 -4.19 -4.41 15.49
CA PHE A 153 -3.39 -3.19 15.36
C PHE A 153 -3.90 -2.29 14.23
N VAL A 154 -5.20 -2.35 13.92
CA VAL A 154 -5.84 -1.51 12.91
C VAL A 154 -6.69 -0.43 13.60
N THR A 155 -6.43 0.81 13.22
CA THR A 155 -7.17 2.01 13.62
C THR A 155 -7.30 2.94 12.42
N ARG A 156 -7.83 4.14 12.58
CA ARG A 156 -7.91 5.09 11.45
C ARG A 156 -6.53 5.56 11.01
N ARG A 157 -5.55 5.60 11.93
CA ARG A 157 -4.20 6.17 11.68
C ARG A 157 -3.05 5.17 11.77
N VAL A 158 -3.34 3.92 12.13
CA VAL A 158 -2.35 2.83 12.22
C VAL A 158 -2.89 1.59 11.52
N LEU A 159 -2.06 0.98 10.67
CA LEU A 159 -2.32 -0.30 10.02
C LEU A 159 -1.11 -1.20 10.17
N ALA A 160 -1.30 -2.39 10.74
CA ALA A 160 -0.24 -3.40 10.78
C ALA A 160 -0.57 -4.61 9.90
N MET A 161 0.47 -5.17 9.29
CA MET A 161 0.38 -6.35 8.43
C MET A 161 1.65 -7.17 8.49
N GLU A 162 1.60 -8.39 7.94
CA GLU A 162 2.75 -9.26 7.76
C GLU A 162 3.90 -8.54 7.03
N PHE A 163 5.13 -8.74 7.51
CA PHE A 163 6.31 -8.26 6.80
C PHE A 163 6.60 -9.17 5.61
N VAL A 164 6.89 -8.57 4.46
CA VAL A 164 7.29 -9.27 3.25
C VAL A 164 8.74 -8.95 2.94
N ASP A 165 9.59 -9.98 2.99
CA ASP A 165 10.98 -9.87 2.53
C ASP A 165 11.03 -10.00 1.00
N GLY A 166 10.78 -8.86 0.34
CA GLY A 166 10.71 -8.77 -1.11
C GLY A 166 11.64 -7.72 -1.71
N ILE A 167 11.76 -7.75 -3.03
CA ILE A 167 12.46 -6.75 -3.84
C ILE A 167 11.42 -5.96 -4.62
N LYS A 168 11.53 -4.62 -4.63
CA LYS A 168 10.64 -3.77 -5.41
C LYS A 168 10.78 -4.07 -6.89
N ILE A 169 9.67 -4.07 -7.62
CA ILE A 169 9.69 -4.31 -9.07
C ILE A 169 10.54 -3.26 -9.80
N THR A 170 10.60 -2.03 -9.28
CA THR A 170 11.44 -0.93 -9.80
C THR A 170 12.93 -1.28 -9.76
N ASP A 171 13.35 -2.00 -8.72
CA ASP A 171 14.76 -2.32 -8.48
C ASP A 171 15.15 -3.60 -9.23
N LEU A 172 14.19 -4.49 -9.50
CA LEU A 172 14.41 -5.71 -10.30
C LEU A 172 14.79 -5.41 -11.76
N ALA A 173 14.32 -4.30 -12.32
CA ALA A 173 14.73 -3.86 -13.65
C ALA A 173 16.24 -3.61 -13.72
N ASP A 174 16.80 -2.99 -12.68
CA ASP A 174 18.23 -2.68 -12.59
C ASP A 174 19.08 -3.94 -12.33
N VAL A 175 18.57 -4.87 -11.52
CA VAL A 175 19.22 -6.16 -11.24
C VAL A 175 19.32 -7.03 -12.49
N ASN A 176 18.25 -7.13 -13.29
CA ASN A 176 18.26 -7.93 -14.51
C ASN A 176 19.12 -7.29 -15.64
N ALA A 177 19.17 -5.96 -15.74
CA ALA A 177 20.01 -5.28 -16.72
C ALA A 177 21.52 -5.49 -16.47
N THR A 178 21.92 -5.55 -15.20
CA THR A 178 23.31 -5.79 -14.80
C THR A 178 23.71 -7.26 -14.92
N THR A 179 22.73 -8.18 -15.00
CA THR A 179 22.93 -9.62 -15.16
C THR A 179 22.88 -10.05 -16.64
N THR A 180 23.39 -9.20 -17.54
CA THR A 180 23.75 -9.68 -18.88
C THR A 180 24.92 -10.67 -18.75
N PRO A 181 24.86 -11.86 -19.36
CA PRO A 181 25.92 -12.86 -19.20
C PRO A 181 27.19 -12.36 -19.88
N ASN A 182 28.09 -11.77 -19.10
CA ASN A 182 29.47 -11.57 -19.55
C ASN A 182 30.13 -12.96 -19.59
N THR A 183 30.38 -13.45 -20.79
CA THR A 183 30.91 -14.78 -21.14
C THR A 183 32.32 -15.07 -20.59
N ASN A 184 32.86 -14.25 -19.69
CA ASN A 184 34.25 -14.29 -19.22
C ASN A 184 34.40 -14.64 -17.72
N ASN A 185 33.34 -14.99 -16.99
CA ASN A 185 33.48 -15.42 -15.60
C ASN A 185 32.61 -16.64 -15.23
N PRO A 186 33.14 -17.88 -15.35
CA PRO A 186 32.39 -19.10 -15.08
C PRO A 186 32.13 -19.37 -13.58
N SER A 187 32.49 -18.45 -12.66
CA SER A 187 32.26 -18.60 -11.21
C SER A 187 31.10 -17.77 -10.66
N ALA A 188 30.35 -17.04 -11.50
CA ALA A 188 29.13 -16.37 -11.06
C ALA A 188 27.97 -17.39 -11.05
N THR A 189 27.77 -18.05 -9.91
CA THR A 189 26.54 -18.81 -9.64
C THR A 189 25.33 -17.90 -9.87
N PRO A 190 24.32 -18.29 -10.67
CA PRO A 190 23.11 -17.50 -10.87
C PRO A 190 22.31 -17.49 -9.55
N SER A 191 22.56 -16.48 -8.72
CA SER A 191 21.98 -16.34 -7.38
C SER A 191 20.68 -15.54 -7.41
N SER A 192 19.73 -15.92 -8.26
CA SER A 192 18.36 -15.44 -8.07
C SER A 192 17.36 -16.53 -8.42
N SER A 193 16.75 -17.11 -7.39
CA SER A 193 15.50 -17.87 -7.44
C SER A 193 14.28 -17.02 -7.87
N LEU A 194 14.52 -15.82 -8.42
CA LEU A 194 13.49 -14.85 -8.78
C LEU A 194 13.05 -15.10 -10.22
N PRO A 195 11.75 -14.95 -10.53
CA PRO A 195 11.28 -15.07 -11.90
C PRO A 195 11.84 -13.94 -12.77
N PRO A 196 12.00 -14.16 -14.09
CA PRO A 196 12.29 -13.10 -15.04
C PRO A 196 11.28 -11.95 -14.94
N LEU A 197 11.72 -10.71 -15.21
CA LEU A 197 10.84 -9.53 -15.18
C LEU A 197 9.61 -9.71 -16.08
N ARG A 198 9.77 -10.37 -17.23
CA ARG A 198 8.67 -10.69 -18.14
C ARG A 198 7.56 -11.49 -17.44
N ASP A 199 7.92 -12.55 -16.74
CA ASP A 199 6.96 -13.45 -16.07
C ASP A 199 6.24 -12.72 -14.92
N ILE A 200 6.94 -11.80 -14.25
CA ILE A 200 6.35 -10.92 -13.22
C ILE A 200 5.33 -9.97 -13.84
N VAL A 201 5.64 -9.35 -14.99
CA VAL A 201 4.72 -8.47 -15.71
C VAL A 201 3.51 -9.24 -16.23
N GLU A 202 3.71 -10.44 -16.80
CA GLU A 202 2.60 -11.31 -17.21
C GLU A 202 1.70 -11.69 -16.01
N THR A 203 2.31 -12.00 -14.87
CA THR A 203 1.58 -12.28 -13.62
C THR A 203 0.83 -11.04 -13.11
N LEU A 204 1.40 -9.85 -13.23
CA LEU A 204 0.73 -8.59 -12.88
C LEU A 204 -0.51 -8.35 -13.76
N VAL A 205 -0.36 -8.52 -15.08
CA VAL A 205 -1.49 -8.39 -16.02
C VAL A 205 -2.58 -9.40 -15.72
N ASP A 206 -2.22 -10.67 -15.45
CA ASP A 206 -3.16 -11.71 -15.03
C ASP A 206 -3.90 -11.32 -13.74
N ALA A 207 -3.19 -10.77 -12.75
CA ALA A 207 -3.76 -10.34 -11.48
C ALA A 207 -4.80 -9.25 -11.65
N PHE A 208 -4.45 -8.18 -12.38
CA PHE A 208 -5.36 -7.06 -12.63
C PHE A 208 -6.54 -7.48 -13.51
N SER A 209 -6.32 -8.35 -14.50
CA SER A 209 -7.41 -8.91 -15.31
C SER A 209 -8.40 -9.72 -14.46
N GLN A 210 -7.91 -10.51 -13.49
CA GLN A 210 -8.79 -11.22 -12.56
C GLN A 210 -9.56 -10.25 -11.66
N MET A 211 -8.92 -9.17 -11.19
CA MET A 211 -9.57 -8.19 -10.33
C MET A 211 -10.73 -7.46 -11.03
N MET A 212 -10.65 -7.25 -12.34
CA MET A 212 -11.75 -6.61 -13.11
C MET A 212 -13.05 -7.41 -13.07
N VAL A 213 -12.97 -8.74 -12.98
CA VAL A 213 -14.13 -9.64 -12.86
C VAL A 213 -14.38 -10.09 -11.41
N GLY A 214 -13.55 -9.64 -10.47
CA GLY A 214 -13.58 -10.02 -9.07
C GLY A 214 -14.39 -9.04 -8.20
N ASP A 215 -14.41 -9.33 -6.89
CA ASP A 215 -15.12 -8.51 -5.92
C ASP A 215 -14.41 -7.22 -5.54
N VAL A 216 -13.09 -7.18 -5.70
CA VAL A 216 -12.23 -6.08 -5.30
C VAL A 216 -11.27 -5.76 -6.43
N PHE A 217 -11.25 -4.48 -6.81
CA PHE A 217 -10.39 -3.94 -7.84
C PHE A 217 -9.43 -2.92 -7.24
N ASN A 218 -8.12 -3.15 -7.36
CA ASN A 218 -7.11 -2.18 -6.99
C ASN A 218 -7.01 -1.10 -8.07
N CYS A 219 -7.22 0.16 -7.70
CA CYS A 219 -7.17 1.30 -8.62
C CYS A 219 -5.80 1.99 -8.68
N ASP A 220 -4.82 1.55 -7.88
CA ASP A 220 -3.47 2.13 -7.85
C ASP A 220 -2.36 1.07 -8.02
N PRO A 221 -2.07 0.63 -9.26
CA PRO A 221 -0.97 -0.31 -9.56
C PRO A 221 0.43 0.36 -9.48
N HIS A 222 0.64 1.30 -8.57
CA HIS A 222 1.90 2.02 -8.48
C HIS A 222 3.08 1.04 -8.27
N PRO A 223 4.17 1.11 -9.07
CA PRO A 223 5.29 0.17 -8.97
C PRO A 223 5.93 0.08 -7.57
N GLY A 224 5.85 1.15 -6.77
CA GLY A 224 6.32 1.15 -5.39
C GLY A 224 5.55 0.22 -4.45
N ASN A 225 4.33 -0.17 -4.82
CA ASN A 225 3.44 -1.05 -4.05
C ASN A 225 3.54 -2.53 -4.49
N LEU A 226 4.47 -2.84 -5.40
CA LEU A 226 4.71 -4.16 -5.96
C LEU A 226 6.06 -4.70 -5.48
N LEU A 227 6.02 -5.80 -4.73
CA LEU A 227 7.21 -6.54 -4.31
C LEU A 227 7.23 -7.95 -4.90
N VAL A 228 8.41 -8.47 -5.19
CA VAL A 228 8.60 -9.90 -5.46
C VAL A 228 9.26 -10.54 -4.24
N GLU A 229 8.55 -11.49 -3.62
CA GLU A 229 9.03 -12.18 -2.43
C GLU A 229 10.28 -13.02 -2.76
N LYS A 230 11.35 -12.84 -2.00
CA LYS A 230 12.65 -13.47 -2.32
C LYS A 230 12.63 -15.00 -2.22
N SER A 231 11.88 -15.53 -1.26
CA SER A 231 11.82 -16.97 -0.95
C SER A 231 11.00 -17.75 -1.97
N SER A 232 9.91 -17.17 -2.47
CA SER A 232 8.94 -17.87 -3.32
C SER A 232 8.89 -17.37 -4.76
N GLY A 233 9.41 -16.17 -5.03
CA GLY A 233 9.26 -15.50 -6.32
C GLY A 233 7.84 -14.97 -6.58
N ARG A 234 6.93 -15.03 -5.62
CA ARG A 234 5.54 -14.57 -5.79
C ARG A 234 5.46 -13.05 -5.79
N LEU A 235 4.55 -12.52 -6.61
CA LEU A 235 4.21 -11.11 -6.64
C LEU A 235 3.33 -10.75 -5.45
N CYS A 236 3.73 -9.73 -4.70
CA CYS A 236 3.04 -9.18 -3.55
C CYS A 236 2.46 -7.81 -3.88
N LEU A 237 1.17 -7.61 -3.56
CA LEU A 237 0.46 -6.34 -3.72
C LEU A 237 0.20 -5.72 -2.34
N LEU A 238 0.87 -4.60 -2.05
CA LEU A 238 0.91 -4.02 -0.70
C LEU A 238 -0.22 -3.03 -0.40
N ASP A 239 -0.53 -2.12 -1.33
CA ASP A 239 -1.40 -0.98 -1.07
C ASP A 239 -2.81 -1.22 -1.60
N TRP A 240 -3.79 -1.04 -0.73
CA TRP A 240 -5.21 -1.22 -1.00
C TRP A 240 -6.03 0.00 -0.53
N GLY A 241 -5.37 1.14 -0.31
CA GLY A 241 -6.02 2.40 0.07
C GLY A 241 -6.95 2.90 -1.03
N GLN A 242 -6.55 2.70 -2.28
CA GLN A 242 -7.36 3.00 -3.47
C GLN A 242 -7.90 1.71 -4.10
N ALA A 243 -8.89 1.08 -3.44
CA ALA A 243 -9.59 -0.07 -3.99
C ALA A 243 -11.09 0.21 -4.09
N ARG A 244 -11.73 -0.40 -5.09
CA ARG A 244 -13.18 -0.37 -5.29
C ARG A 244 -13.77 -1.76 -5.20
N MET A 245 -14.98 -1.83 -4.66
CA MET A 245 -15.81 -3.02 -4.68
C MET A 245 -16.96 -2.77 -5.66
N PRO A 246 -16.76 -3.04 -6.97
CA PRO A 246 -17.80 -2.77 -7.96
C PRO A 246 -19.03 -3.61 -7.67
N SER A 247 -20.20 -3.03 -7.90
CA SER A 247 -21.49 -3.74 -7.89
C SER A 247 -21.54 -4.81 -8.99
N ASN A 248 -22.45 -5.77 -8.87
CA ASN A 248 -22.61 -6.81 -9.90
C ASN A 248 -22.94 -6.22 -11.28
N GLU A 249 -23.69 -5.12 -11.33
CA GLU A 249 -24.04 -4.43 -12.58
C GLU A 249 -22.80 -3.82 -13.26
N GLU A 250 -21.93 -3.17 -12.48
CA GLU A 250 -20.66 -2.64 -12.99
C GLU A 250 -19.73 -3.75 -13.48
N ARG A 251 -19.65 -4.88 -12.76
CA ARG A 251 -18.83 -6.03 -13.16
C ARG A 251 -19.29 -6.64 -14.49
N LEU A 252 -20.61 -6.75 -14.70
CA LEU A 252 -21.18 -7.26 -15.95
C LEU A 252 -20.91 -6.31 -17.13
N GLY A 253 -20.72 -5.01 -16.89
CA GLY A 253 -20.32 -4.06 -17.92
C GLY A 253 -18.86 -4.21 -18.38
N TYR A 254 -18.00 -4.89 -17.61
CA TYR A 254 -16.60 -5.15 -17.94
C TYR A 254 -16.33 -6.54 -18.52
N ALA A 255 -17.30 -7.45 -18.46
CA ALA A 255 -17.21 -8.84 -18.92
C ALA A 255 -17.69 -8.99 -20.37
#